data_AF-A0A951A9M2-F1
#
_entry.id   AF-A0A951A9M2-F1
#
_cell.length_a   1.000
_cell.length_b   1.000
_cell.length_c   1.000
_cell.angle_alpha   90.00
_cell.angle_beta   90.00
_cell.angle_gamma   90.00
#
_symmetry.space_group_name_H-M   'P 1'
#
loop_
_entity.id
_entity.type
_entity.pdbx_description
1 polymer ?
#
loop_
_entity_poly.entity_id
_entity_poly.type
_entity_poly.pdbx_seq_one_letter_code
_entity_poly.pdbx_strand_id
1 'polypeptide(L)'
;TERVLRPGGLLQFSITHPCFDPPYRKVLRDAAGVPRAIEVGGYFDCIDGRVDNWWFGTVPLEEQARVAPFRTPRFDRTLTRWVEMLCTARLVIEQFGEPSASRELAAAEPVVADTRVAPLFLHIRARKPRHD
;
A
#
# COMPACT_ATOMS: atom_id res chain seq x y z
N THR A 1 -5.06 29.83 5.56
CA THR A 1 -4.83 28.43 5.14
C THR A 1 -3.33 28.21 5.06
N GLU A 2 -2.75 27.60 6.08
CA GLU A 2 -1.30 27.36 6.13
C GLU A 2 -0.92 26.27 5.11
N ARG A 3 -0.05 26.60 4.16
CA ARG A 3 0.46 25.63 3.17
C ARG A 3 1.90 25.29 3.52
N VAL A 4 2.16 24.04 3.88
CA VAL A 4 3.48 23.57 4.33
C VAL A 4 4.51 23.57 3.19
N LEU A 5 4.11 23.24 1.96
CA LEU A 5 5.03 23.19 0.82
C LEU A 5 5.25 24.58 0.20
N ARG A 6 6.51 25.01 0.11
CA ARG A 6 6.93 26.17 -0.69
C ARG A 6 6.68 25.93 -2.20
N PRO A 7 6.50 26.98 -3.02
CA PRO A 7 6.41 26.83 -4.48
C PRO A 7 7.61 26.05 -5.05
N GLY A 8 7.36 25.13 -5.97
CA GLY A 8 8.36 24.18 -6.48
C GLY A 8 8.75 23.05 -5.51
N GLY A 9 8.17 23.00 -4.30
CA GLY A 9 8.47 22.02 -3.26
C GLY A 9 8.00 20.59 -3.61
N LEU A 10 8.72 19.60 -3.10
CA LEU A 10 8.52 18.17 -3.34
C LEU A 10 7.65 17.55 -2.24
N LEU A 11 6.75 16.64 -2.64
CA LEU A 11 6.08 15.68 -1.76
C LEU A 11 6.32 14.28 -2.32
N GLN A 12 6.96 13.41 -1.53
CA GLN A 12 7.12 11.99 -1.88
C GLN A 12 6.65 11.14 -0.72
N PHE A 13 5.82 10.14 -1.01
CA PHE A 13 5.24 9.27 0.00
C PHE A 13 4.92 7.90 -0.59
N SER A 14 4.69 6.93 0.29
CA SER A 14 4.18 5.60 -0.04
C SER A 14 2.86 5.34 0.67
N ILE A 15 2.02 4.54 0.04
CA ILE A 15 0.77 4.01 0.60
C ILE A 15 0.69 2.52 0.31
N THR A 16 -0.13 1.78 1.05
CA THR A 16 -0.56 0.44 0.60
C THR A 16 -1.30 0.59 -0.73
N HIS A 17 -1.10 -0.35 -1.65
CA HIS A 17 -1.60 -0.21 -3.00
C HIS A 17 -3.13 -0.37 -3.03
N PRO A 18 -3.92 0.64 -3.43
CA PRO A 18 -5.38 0.58 -3.36
C PRO A 18 -5.98 -0.66 -4.04
N CYS A 19 -5.45 -1.03 -5.21
CA CYS A 19 -6.01 -2.13 -6.00
C CYS A 19 -5.65 -3.53 -5.47
N PHE A 20 -4.63 -3.66 -4.63
CA PHE A 20 -4.01 -4.96 -4.30
C PHE A 20 -3.82 -5.21 -2.81
N ASP A 21 -4.00 -4.18 -1.98
CA ASP A 21 -4.28 -4.29 -0.55
C ASP A 21 -5.62 -3.60 -0.18
N PRO A 22 -6.75 -3.97 -0.81
CA PRO A 22 -8.06 -3.49 -0.41
C PRO A 22 -8.52 -4.20 0.89
N PRO A 23 -9.72 -3.87 1.41
CA PRO A 23 -10.24 -4.48 2.64
C PRO A 23 -10.18 -6.01 2.69
N TYR A 24 -10.35 -6.68 1.55
CA TYR A 24 -10.17 -8.12 1.42
C TYR A 24 -9.08 -8.44 0.40
N ARG A 25 -8.06 -9.18 0.84
CA ARG A 25 -7.04 -9.77 -0.03
C ARG A 25 -6.72 -11.19 0.37
N LYS A 26 -6.42 -12.04 -0.62
CA LYS A 26 -5.91 -13.39 -0.40
C LYS A 26 -4.85 -13.74 -1.44
N VAL A 27 -3.66 -14.14 -0.99
CA VAL A 27 -2.61 -14.64 -1.88
C VAL A 27 -2.94 -16.07 -2.30
N LEU A 28 -3.08 -16.29 -3.61
CA LEU A 28 -3.31 -17.60 -4.18
C LEU A 28 -1.96 -18.22 -4.56
N ARG A 29 -1.71 -19.42 -4.04
CA ARG A 29 -0.47 -20.18 -4.26
C ARG A 29 -0.74 -21.40 -5.15
N ASP A 30 0.26 -21.80 -5.92
CA ASP A 30 0.20 -23.04 -6.70
C ASP A 30 0.49 -24.29 -5.84
N ALA A 31 0.56 -25.46 -6.48
CA ALA A 31 0.82 -26.73 -5.80
C ALA A 31 2.21 -26.79 -5.12
N ALA A 32 3.17 -25.99 -5.58
CA ALA A 32 4.50 -25.87 -4.97
C ALA A 32 4.56 -24.78 -3.88
N GLY A 33 3.44 -24.13 -3.57
CA GLY A 33 3.37 -23.05 -2.58
C GLY A 33 3.83 -21.69 -3.10
N VAL A 34 4.11 -21.55 -4.40
CA VAL A 34 4.60 -20.31 -5.00
C VAL A 34 3.42 -19.36 -5.23
N PRO A 35 3.51 -18.07 -4.83
CA PRO A 35 2.48 -17.08 -5.16
C PRO A 35 2.26 -16.99 -6.68
N ARG A 36 1.01 -17.13 -7.13
CA ARG A 36 0.65 -17.06 -8.56
C ARG A 36 -0.33 -15.94 -8.91
N ALA A 37 -1.19 -15.58 -7.96
CA ALA A 37 -2.22 -14.56 -8.14
C ALA A 37 -2.63 -13.99 -6.78
N ILE A 38 -3.35 -12.88 -6.79
CA ILE A 38 -4.06 -12.37 -5.63
C ILE A 38 -5.54 -12.27 -5.94
N GLU A 39 -6.36 -12.70 -4.99
CA GLU A 39 -7.80 -12.45 -4.99
C GLU A 39 -8.05 -11.16 -4.21
N VAL A 40 -8.83 -10.26 -4.79
CA VAL A 40 -9.11 -8.93 -4.25
C VAL A 40 -10.61 -8.70 -4.15
N GLY A 41 -11.04 -8.04 -3.07
CA GLY A 41 -12.44 -7.76 -2.79
C GLY A 41 -12.63 -6.51 -1.94
N GLY A 42 -13.84 -5.94 -2.00
CA GLY A 42 -14.20 -4.76 -1.22
C GLY A 42 -13.50 -3.46 -1.66
N TYR A 43 -12.95 -3.39 -2.86
CA TYR A 43 -12.21 -2.22 -3.36
C TYR A 43 -13.02 -0.90 -3.28
N PHE A 44 -14.34 -0.97 -3.45
CA PHE A 44 -15.24 0.17 -3.43
C PHE A 44 -15.93 0.41 -2.07
N ASP A 45 -15.62 -0.39 -1.04
CA ASP A 45 -16.32 -0.34 0.26
C ASP A 45 -16.00 0.94 1.07
N CYS A 46 -15.02 1.74 0.63
CA CYS A 46 -14.69 3.05 1.18
C CYS A 46 -14.57 3.08 2.71
N ILE A 47 -13.76 2.18 3.27
CA ILE A 47 -13.56 2.07 4.72
C ILE A 47 -12.95 3.35 5.29
N ASP A 48 -13.66 3.98 6.22
CA ASP A 48 -13.27 5.25 6.85
C ASP A 48 -13.09 5.08 8.36
N GLY A 49 -11.94 4.53 8.76
CA GLY A 49 -11.54 4.45 10.17
C GLY A 49 -11.84 3.12 10.87
N ARG A 50 -12.06 2.03 10.14
CA ARG A 50 -12.16 0.69 10.74
C ARG A 50 -10.86 0.35 11.47
N VAL A 51 -10.93 -0.14 12.70
CA VAL A 51 -9.75 -0.58 13.44
C VAL A 51 -9.43 -2.03 13.09
N ASP A 52 -8.32 -2.24 12.38
CA ASP A 52 -7.79 -3.57 12.13
C ASP A 52 -6.94 -4.02 13.33
N ASN A 53 -7.14 -5.27 13.76
CA ASN A 53 -6.33 -5.93 14.78
C ASN A 53 -5.44 -6.96 14.09
N TRP A 54 -4.11 -6.84 14.21
CA TRP A 54 -3.18 -7.70 13.46
C TRP A 54 -1.86 -7.94 14.19
N TRP A 55 -1.17 -9.01 13.78
CA TRP A 55 0.22 -9.33 14.13
C TRP A 55 1.05 -9.41 12.85
N PHE A 56 2.37 -9.27 12.95
CA PHE A 56 3.25 -9.54 11.82
C PHE A 56 3.12 -11.00 11.39
N GLY A 57 3.00 -11.23 10.08
CA GLY A 57 2.80 -12.58 9.53
C GLY A 57 3.94 -13.57 9.81
N THR A 58 5.10 -13.07 10.25
CA THR A 58 6.27 -13.87 10.64
C THR A 58 6.24 -14.30 12.11
N VAL A 59 5.33 -13.77 12.93
CA VAL A 59 5.23 -14.12 14.36
C VAL A 59 4.55 -15.49 14.51
N PRO A 60 5.15 -16.47 15.20
CA PRO A 60 4.53 -17.78 15.45
C PRO A 60 3.20 -17.67 16.20
N LEU A 61 2.25 -18.57 15.91
CA LEU A 61 0.91 -18.55 16.51
C LEU A 61 0.93 -18.62 18.04
N GLU A 62 1.86 -19.40 18.61
CA GLU A 62 2.03 -19.51 20.07
C GLU A 62 2.42 -18.18 20.72
N GLU A 63 3.18 -17.35 20.01
CA GLU A 63 3.59 -16.03 20.46
C GLU A 63 2.44 -15.01 20.27
N GLN A 64 1.71 -15.10 19.15
CA GLN A 64 0.51 -14.28 18.92
C GLN A 64 -0.52 -14.44 20.05
N ALA A 65 -0.67 -15.66 20.59
CA ALA A 65 -1.57 -15.93 21.72
C ALA A 65 -1.16 -15.26 23.04
N ARG A 66 0.10 -14.79 23.14
CA ARG A 66 0.67 -14.19 24.37
C ARG A 66 0.78 -12.68 24.31
N VAL A 67 0.66 -12.08 23.13
CA VAL A 67 0.83 -10.63 22.93
C VAL A 67 -0.40 -10.01 22.29
N ALA A 68 -0.79 -8.83 22.78
CA ALA A 68 -1.92 -8.10 22.20
C ALA A 68 -1.63 -7.72 20.72
N PRO A 69 -2.64 -7.75 19.84
CA PRO A 69 -2.47 -7.33 18.45
C PRO A 69 -2.22 -5.83 18.35
N PHE A 70 -1.55 -5.42 17.27
CA PHE A 70 -1.54 -4.03 16.86
C PHE A 70 -2.96 -3.60 16.49
N ARG A 71 -3.32 -2.37 16.86
CA ARG A 71 -4.61 -1.76 16.55
C ARG A 71 -4.38 -0.54 15.68
N THR A 72 -4.67 -0.66 14.40
CA THR A 72 -4.41 0.40 13.42
C THR A 72 -5.71 0.81 12.72
N PRO A 73 -6.09 2.11 12.73
CA PRO A 73 -7.21 2.57 11.93
C PRO A 73 -6.85 2.49 10.45
N ARG A 74 -7.72 1.87 9.67
CA ARG A 74 -7.59 1.72 8.22
C ARG A 74 -8.51 2.70 7.52
N PHE A 75 -7.93 3.38 6.52
CA PHE A 75 -8.63 4.32 5.67
C PHE A 75 -8.38 3.93 4.22
N ASP A 76 -9.31 3.15 3.67
CA ASP A 76 -9.20 2.67 2.30
C ASP A 76 -9.80 3.69 1.34
N ARG A 77 -9.04 4.01 0.31
CA ARG A 77 -9.44 4.93 -0.76
C ARG A 77 -9.03 4.30 -2.06
N THR A 78 -9.89 4.40 -3.07
CA THR A 78 -9.54 4.00 -4.44
C THR A 78 -8.34 4.79 -4.94
N LEU A 79 -7.66 4.27 -5.97
CA LEU A 79 -6.60 5.00 -6.66
C LEU A 79 -7.11 6.35 -7.18
N THR A 80 -8.32 6.37 -7.75
CA THR A 80 -9.00 7.61 -8.19
C THR A 80 -9.06 8.64 -7.07
N ARG A 81 -9.52 8.26 -5.87
CA ARG A 81 -9.63 9.19 -4.74
C ARG A 81 -8.27 9.71 -4.27
N TRP A 82 -7.22 8.89 -4.33
CA TRP A 82 -5.84 9.34 -4.08
C TRP A 82 -5.37 10.39 -5.10
N VAL A 83 -5.59 10.14 -6.40
CA VAL A 83 -5.24 11.08 -7.46
C VAL A 83 -6.04 12.38 -7.33
N GLU A 84 -7.35 12.29 -7.07
CA GLU A 84 -8.21 13.44 -6.85
C GLU A 84 -7.70 14.32 -5.70
N MET A 85 -7.30 13.73 -4.57
CA MET A 85 -6.74 14.49 -3.44
C MET A 85 -5.48 15.28 -3.85
N LEU A 86 -4.60 14.70 -4.66
CA LEU A 86 -3.41 15.37 -5.19
C LEU A 86 -3.78 16.51 -6.15
N CYS A 87 -4.73 16.26 -7.06
CA CYS A 87 -5.25 17.27 -7.98
C CYS A 87 -5.91 18.45 -7.24
N THR A 88 -6.76 18.18 -6.25
CA THR A 88 -7.39 19.20 -5.41
C THR A 88 -6.36 20.01 -4.63
N ALA A 89 -5.29 19.37 -4.16
CA ALA A 89 -4.16 20.04 -3.53
C ALA A 89 -3.30 20.88 -4.52
N ARG A 90 -3.62 20.83 -5.82
CA ARG A 90 -2.87 21.46 -6.91
C ARG A 90 -1.42 20.99 -6.96
N LEU A 91 -1.19 19.70 -6.70
CA LEU A 91 0.11 19.07 -6.89
C LEU A 91 0.17 18.44 -8.28
N VAL A 92 1.32 18.57 -8.93
CA VAL A 92 1.62 17.89 -10.19
C VAL A 92 2.30 16.58 -9.86
N ILE A 93 1.73 15.46 -10.30
CA ILE A 93 2.36 14.15 -10.11
C ILE A 93 3.52 14.03 -11.10
N GLU A 94 4.70 13.72 -10.58
CA GLU A 94 5.93 13.56 -11.37
C GLU A 94 6.30 12.09 -11.58
N GLN A 95 5.90 11.20 -10.65
CA GLN A 95 6.24 9.79 -10.74
C GLN A 95 5.24 8.93 -9.94
N PHE A 96 4.90 7.79 -10.52
CA PHE A 96 4.35 6.62 -9.83
C PHE A 96 5.40 5.51 -9.82
N GLY A 97 5.52 4.82 -8.70
CA GLY A 97 6.39 3.65 -8.57
C GLY A 97 5.68 2.51 -7.87
N GLU A 98 5.73 1.33 -8.47
CA GLU A 98 5.15 0.10 -7.92
C GLU A 98 6.32 -0.83 -7.58
N PRO A 99 6.82 -0.83 -6.32
CA PRO A 99 7.98 -1.63 -5.94
C PRO A 99 7.66 -3.13 -6.07
N SER A 100 8.62 -3.86 -6.66
CA SER A 100 8.57 -5.31 -6.81
C SER A 100 9.93 -5.91 -6.49
N ALA A 101 9.95 -7.03 -5.76
CA ALA A 101 11.18 -7.73 -5.45
C ALA A 101 11.82 -8.32 -6.72
N SER A 102 13.15 -8.33 -6.78
CA SER A 102 13.87 -9.08 -7.82
C SER A 102 13.63 -10.59 -7.65
N ARG A 103 13.95 -11.38 -8.67
CA ARG A 103 13.83 -12.85 -8.57
C ARG A 103 14.76 -13.42 -7.51
N GLU A 104 15.96 -12.86 -7.42
CA GLU A 104 17.00 -13.24 -6.48
C GLU A 104 16.55 -12.91 -5.05
N LEU A 105 16.03 -11.70 -4.81
CA LEU A 105 15.51 -11.30 -3.50
C LEU A 105 14.30 -12.14 -3.10
N ALA A 106 13.36 -12.39 -4.01
CA ALA A 106 12.19 -13.22 -3.72
C ALA A 106 12.54 -14.69 -3.43
N ALA A 107 13.63 -15.20 -4.02
CA ALA A 107 14.13 -16.54 -3.73
C ALA A 107 14.83 -16.60 -2.36
N ALA A 108 15.59 -15.55 -2.01
CA ALA A 108 16.27 -15.45 -0.72
C ALA A 108 15.29 -15.17 0.44
N GLU A 109 14.27 -14.34 0.20
CA GLU A 109 13.29 -13.88 1.18
C GLU A 109 11.86 -14.15 0.70
N PRO A 110 11.31 -15.36 0.91
CA PRO A 110 10.01 -15.75 0.38
C PRO A 110 8.84 -14.87 0.83
N VAL A 111 9.00 -14.11 1.93
CA VAL A 111 7.99 -13.19 2.45
C VAL A 111 7.67 -12.02 1.50
N VAL A 112 8.61 -11.64 0.62
CA VAL A 112 8.39 -10.58 -0.38
C VAL A 112 8.08 -11.13 -1.77
N ALA A 113 7.96 -12.45 -1.93
CA ALA A 113 7.77 -13.07 -3.23
C ALA A 113 6.42 -12.71 -3.90
N ASP A 114 5.40 -12.40 -3.11
CA ASP A 114 4.09 -11.96 -3.61
C ASP A 114 4.14 -10.57 -4.26
N THR A 115 5.10 -9.72 -3.90
CA THR A 115 5.33 -8.42 -4.57
C THR A 115 5.69 -8.55 -6.05
N ARG A 116 6.06 -9.76 -6.52
CA ARG A 116 6.27 -10.08 -7.94
C ARG A 116 4.99 -10.46 -8.69
N VAL A 117 3.94 -10.79 -7.95
CA VAL A 117 2.62 -11.14 -8.50
C VAL A 117 1.76 -9.90 -8.62
N ALA A 118 1.75 -9.07 -7.59
CA ALA A 118 1.05 -7.79 -7.58
C ALA A 118 1.76 -6.78 -6.66
N PRO A 119 1.74 -5.48 -6.98
CA PRO A 119 2.37 -4.48 -6.15
C PRO A 119 1.55 -4.24 -4.88
N LEU A 120 2.18 -4.39 -3.72
CA LEU A 120 1.52 -4.18 -2.42
C LEU A 120 1.59 -2.73 -1.93
N PHE A 121 2.46 -1.92 -2.54
CA PHE A 121 2.62 -0.50 -2.24
C PHE A 121 2.60 0.34 -3.50
N LEU A 122 2.25 1.62 -3.34
CA LEU A 122 2.33 2.62 -4.39
C LEU A 122 3.16 3.80 -3.86
N HIS A 123 4.25 4.10 -4.57
CA HIS A 123 5.06 5.28 -4.35
C HIS A 123 4.59 6.40 -5.26
N ILE A 124 4.39 7.58 -4.69
CA ILE A 124 3.98 8.76 -5.44
C ILE A 124 4.96 9.88 -5.15
N ARG A 125 5.48 10.49 -6.23
CA ARG A 125 6.23 11.73 -6.17
C ARG A 125 5.44 12.82 -6.86
N ALA A 126 5.22 13.92 -6.15
CA ALA A 126 4.46 15.06 -6.64
C ALA A 126 5.16 16.39 -6.27
N ARG A 127 4.88 17.44 -7.03
CA ARG A 127 5.46 18.76 -6.84
C ARG A 127 4.39 19.83 -6.76
N LYS A 128 4.58 20.80 -5.86
CA LYS A 128 3.81 22.04 -5.89
C LYS A 128 4.30 22.91 -7.05
N PRO A 129 3.44 23.36 -7.97
CA PRO A 129 3.82 24.27 -9.04
C PRO A 129 4.56 25.50 -8.51
N ARG A 130 5.45 26.05 -9.33
CA ARG A 130 5.95 27.40 -9.09
C ARG A 130 4.80 28.39 -9.34
N HIS A 131 4.82 29.52 -8.67
CA HIS A 131 4.02 30.65 -9.13
C HIS A 131 4.74 31.19 -10.36
N ASP A 132 4.00 31.33 -11.46
CA ASP A 132 4.44 32.14 -12.59
C ASP A 132 4.45 33.63 -12.18
#